data_AF-A0A258AUU8-F1
#
_entry.id   AF-A0A258AUU8-F1
#
_cell.length_a   1.000
_cell.length_b   1.000
_cell.length_c   1.000
_cell.angle_alpha   90.00
_cell.angle_beta   90.00
_cell.angle_gamma   90.00
#
_symmetry.space_group_name_H-M   'P 1'
#
loop_
_entity.id
_entity.type
_entity.pdbx_description
1 polymer ?
#
loop_
_entity_poly.entity_id
_entity_poly.type
_entity_poly.pdbx_seq_one_letter_code
_entity_poly.pdbx_strand_id
1 'polypeptide(L)' 'VGQTTAPMRNDAKMNLLVVCDKRLAGENAPTRAQIEDRLVNQRLSMLGRRYLRDIRNQATIENK' A
#
# COMPACT_ATOMS: atom_id res chain seq x y z
N VAL A 1 -9.93 20.64 -8.12
CA VAL A 1 -8.64 20.68 -8.85
C VAL A 1 -8.00 22.01 -8.49
N GLY A 2 -6.67 22.09 -8.34
CA GLY A 2 -5.98 23.32 -7.95
C GLY A 2 -5.93 23.64 -6.45
N GLN A 3 -6.45 22.76 -5.58
CA GLN A 3 -6.19 22.87 -4.14
C GLN A 3 -4.86 22.19 -3.79
N THR A 4 -4.13 22.85 -2.89
CA THR A 4 -2.82 22.43 -2.42
C THR A 4 -2.95 21.72 -1.07
N THR A 5 -2.16 20.66 -0.86
CA THR A 5 -2.10 19.99 0.44
C THR A 5 -1.43 20.88 1.50
N ALA A 6 -1.52 20.53 2.78
CA ALA A 6 -0.55 21.04 3.75
C ALA A 6 0.86 20.48 3.43
N PRO A 7 1.94 21.15 3.87
CA PRO A 7 3.29 20.58 3.77
C PRO A 7 3.35 19.22 4.45
N MET A 8 3.73 18.18 3.71
CA MET A 8 3.83 16.81 4.21
C MET A 8 5.26 16.30 4.13
N ARG A 9 5.66 15.50 5.12
CA ARG A 9 6.98 14.87 5.17
C ARG A 9 6.89 13.45 4.63
N ASN A 10 7.76 13.11 3.70
CA ASN A 10 7.97 11.75 3.18
C ASN A 10 9.46 11.52 2.87
N ASP A 11 9.78 10.42 2.21
CA ASP A 11 11.16 10.06 1.83
C ASP A 11 11.80 11.08 0.88
N ALA A 12 10.99 11.80 0.12
CA ALA A 12 11.40 12.92 -0.73
C ALA A 12 11.49 14.26 0.04
N LYS A 13 11.63 14.23 1.38
CA LYS A 13 11.69 15.40 2.29
C LYS A 13 10.33 16.09 2.46
N MET A 14 10.32 17.42 2.53
CA MET A 14 9.11 18.23 2.71
C MET A 14 8.52 18.54 1.35
N ASN A 15 7.27 18.12 1.12
CA ASN A 15 6.62 18.22 -0.17
C ASN A 15 5.23 18.84 -0.06
N LEU A 16 4.82 19.45 -1.17
CA LEU A 16 3.53 20.07 -1.37
C LEU A 16 2.93 19.53 -2.66
N LEU A 17 1.72 18.96 -2.59
CA LEU A 17 1.07 18.34 -3.74
C LEU A 17 -0.08 19.22 -4.22
N VAL A 18 -0.19 19.37 -5.55
CA VAL A 18 -1.29 20.07 -6.22
C VAL A 18 -1.86 19.17 -7.30
N VAL A 19 -3.17 19.02 -7.33
CA VAL A 19 -3.86 18.30 -8.41
C VAL A 19 -4.11 19.27 -9.56
N CYS A 20 -3.33 19.14 -10.65
CA CYS A 20 -3.46 19.99 -11.84
C CYS A 20 -4.73 19.67 -12.65
N ASP A 21 -5.13 18.39 -12.70
CA ASP A 21 -6.32 17.94 -13.43
C ASP A 21 -6.83 16.59 -12.91
N LYS A 22 -8.09 16.26 -13.20
CA LYS A 22 -8.72 14.96 -12.93
C LYS A 22 -9.35 14.42 -14.21
N ARG A 23 -8.79 13.34 -14.73
CA ARG A 23 -9.32 12.61 -15.89
C ARG A 23 -9.88 11.25 -15.48
N LEU A 24 -10.99 10.85 -16.12
CA LEU A 24 -11.46 9.46 -16.04
C LEU A 24 -10.41 8.56 -16.68
N ALA A 25 -10.09 7.45 -16.03
CA ALA A 25 -9.07 6.51 -16.52
C ALA A 25 -9.49 5.77 -17.82
N GLY A 26 -10.74 5.95 -18.27
CA GLY A 26 -11.26 5.36 -19.51
C GLY A 26 -11.16 3.83 -19.51
N GLU A 27 -10.90 3.24 -20.67
CA GLU A 27 -10.71 1.79 -20.83
C GLU A 27 -9.52 1.22 -20.03
N ASN A 28 -8.61 2.08 -19.56
CA ASN A 28 -7.47 1.68 -18.72
C ASN A 28 -7.81 1.64 -17.22
N ALA A 29 -9.06 1.95 -16.84
CA ALA A 29 -9.50 1.84 -15.46
C ALA A 29 -9.55 0.36 -15.03
N PRO A 30 -9.01 -0.01 -13.86
CA PRO A 30 -9.13 -1.37 -13.38
C PRO A 30 -10.59 -1.73 -13.13
N THR A 31 -10.99 -2.94 -13.51
CA THR A 31 -12.35 -3.43 -13.23
C THR A 31 -12.52 -3.65 -11.73
N ARG A 32 -13.77 -3.69 -11.25
CA ARG A 32 -14.08 -3.99 -9.84
C ARG A 32 -13.42 -5.30 -9.38
N ALA A 33 -13.49 -6.35 -10.19
CA ALA A 33 -12.86 -7.64 -9.89
C ALA A 33 -11.34 -7.53 -9.77
N GLN A 34 -10.68 -6.78 -10.68
CA GLN A 34 -9.24 -6.55 -10.59
C GLN A 34 -8.83 -5.73 -9.36
N ILE A 35 -9.68 -4.80 -8.90
CA ILE A 35 -9.43 -4.05 -7.67
C ILE A 35 -9.57 -5.00 -6.47
N GLU A 36 -10.62 -5.82 -6.44
CA GLU A 36 -10.87 -6.79 -5.39
C GLU A 36 -9.72 -7.79 -5.26
N ASP A 37 -9.28 -8.40 -6.36
CA ASP A 37 -8.16 -9.33 -6.38
C ASP A 37 -6.86 -8.70 -5.85
N ARG A 38 -6.57 -7.45 -6.24
CA ARG A 38 -5.39 -6.73 -5.74
C ARG A 38 -5.49 -6.53 -4.22
N LEU A 39 -6.63 -6.08 -3.72
CA LEU A 39 -6.83 -5.83 -2.29
C LEU A 39 -6.78 -7.11 -1.46
N VAL A 40 -7.36 -8.20 -1.95
CA VAL A 40 -7.32 -9.52 -1.31
C VAL A 40 -5.87 -10.01 -1.24
N ASN A 41 -5.13 -9.97 -2.34
CA ASN A 41 -3.73 -10.41 -2.38
C ASN A 41 -2.82 -9.56 -1.46
N GLN A 42 -3.05 -8.25 -1.37
CA GLN A 42 -2.32 -7.38 -0.43
C GLN A 42 -2.58 -7.79 1.02
N ARG A 43 -3.83 -8.07 1.39
CA ARG A 43 -4.20 -8.53 2.74
C ARG A 43 -3.60 -9.89 3.07
N LEU A 44 -3.67 -10.84 2.14
CA LEU A 44 -3.08 -12.18 2.31
C LEU A 44 -1.56 -12.10 2.47
N SER A 45 -0.88 -11.25 1.70
CA SER A 45 0.56 -11.04 1.82
C SER A 45 0.95 -10.48 3.20
N MET A 46 0.17 -9.52 3.71
CA MET A 46 0.35 -8.96 5.06
C MET A 46 0.15 -10.03 6.14
N LEU A 47 -0.91 -10.83 6.02
CA LEU A 47 -1.23 -11.89 6.97
C LEU A 47 -0.18 -12.99 6.97
N GLY A 48 0.26 -13.45 5.79
CA GLY A 48 1.29 -14.48 5.66
C GLY A 48 2.61 -14.05 6.30
N ARG A 49 3.05 -12.80 6.09
CA ARG A 49 4.25 -12.25 6.76
C ARG A 49 4.08 -12.20 8.28
N ARG A 50 2.89 -11.83 8.77
CA ARG A 50 2.59 -11.83 10.21
C ARG A 50 2.62 -13.24 10.78
N TYR A 51 2.04 -14.21 10.08
CA TYR A 51 1.98 -15.61 10.50
C TYR A 51 3.37 -16.24 10.61
N LEU A 52 4.23 -16.05 9.61
CA LEU A 52 5.62 -16.53 9.66
C LEU A 52 6.42 -15.88 10.81
N ARG A 53 6.16 -14.59 11.11
CA ARG A 53 6.76 -13.92 12.26
C ARG A 53 6.32 -14.54 13.58
N ASP A 54 5.03 -14.86 13.69
CA ASP A 54 4.48 -15.47 14.90
C ASP A 54 5.06 -16.87 15.14
N ILE A 55 5.14 -17.72 14.10
CA ILE A 55 5.82 -19.03 14.17
C ILE A 55 7.27 -18.87 14.64
N ARG A 56 8.01 -17.92 14.05
CA ARG A 56 9.41 -17.69 14.41
C ARG A 56 9.57 -17.23 15.86
N ASN A 57 8.65 -16.41 16.37
CA ASN A 57 8.70 -15.92 17.75
C ASN A 57 8.33 -17.00 18.77
N GLN A 58 7.44 -17.92 18.40
CA GLN A 58 7.02 -19.04 19.27
C GLN A 58 8.01 -20.21 19.25
N ALA A 59 8.80 -20.34 18.20
CA ALA A 59 9.87 -21.33 18.14
C ALA A 59 11.04 -20.91 19.04
N THR A 60 11.42 -21.77 19.99
CA THR A 60 12.72 -21.65 20.66
C THR A 60 13.81 -21.95 19.63
N ILE A 61 14.45 -20.91 19.09
CA ILE A 61 15.55 -21.05 18.12
C ILE A 61 16.87 -20.96 18.88
N GLU A 62 17.45 -22.11 19.20
CA GLU A 62 18.83 -22.23 19.69
C GLU A 62 19.78 -22.21 18.48
N ASN A 63 20.59 -21.16 18.33
CA ASN A 63 21.69 -21.14 17.36
C ASN A 63 22.95 -21.72 18.05
N LYS A 64 23.56 -22.75 17.45
CA LYS A 64 24.85 -23.31 17.89
C LYS A 64 26.01 -22.34 17.70
#